data_AF-A0A813BF67-F1
#
_entry.id   AF-A0A813BF67-F1
#
_cell.length_a   1.000
_cell.length_b   1.000
_cell.length_c   1.000
_cell.angle_alpha   90.00
_cell.angle_beta   90.00
_cell.angle_gamma   90.00
#
_symmetry.space_group_name_H-M   'P 1'
#
loop_
_entity.id
_entity.type
_entity.pdbx_description
1 polymer ?
#
loop_
_entity_poly.entity_id
_entity_poly.type
_entity_poly.pdbx_seq_one_letter_code
_entity_poly.pdbx_strand_id
1 'polypeptide(L)'
;MEENMILDGEFFDGGGWNQKSEHTLKSNEVTKLEFACNDIFRGIQGLVWYVSEKSLDTYFSLVFSNPIAGNATFNAWAGPPPAELLQEMWAAPAVPEKGVQVPPGMGCAWNVIEQGNVIHIRLIILAELSAMDPSAYPPTPDVTSPVSPAKVEVEPQPQQVFSDSTAIVPVAPSTEEEEAATGVEKILSSTRPRDVFDGVG
;
A
#
# COMPACT_ATOMS: atom_id res chain seq x y z
N MET A 1 -8.39 -25.58 -12.94
CA MET A 1 -8.13 -26.31 -11.67
C MET A 1 -8.64 -25.38 -10.59
N GLU A 2 -9.56 -25.83 -9.73
CA GLU A 2 -10.11 -24.99 -8.66
C GLU A 2 -9.06 -24.85 -7.56
N GLU A 3 -8.67 -23.61 -7.29
CA GLU A 3 -7.65 -23.27 -6.32
C GLU A 3 -8.18 -22.17 -5.39
N ASN A 4 -7.96 -22.37 -4.09
CA ASN A 4 -8.27 -21.37 -3.09
C ASN A 4 -7.11 -20.39 -2.98
N MET A 5 -7.38 -19.23 -2.43
CA MET A 5 -6.35 -18.25 -2.10
C MET A 5 -6.32 -18.03 -0.60
N ILE A 6 -5.14 -17.99 -0.01
CA ILE A 6 -4.93 -17.75 1.42
C ILE A 6 -4.42 -16.34 1.63
N LEU A 7 -4.85 -15.71 2.74
CA LEU A 7 -4.39 -14.37 3.10
C LEU A 7 -2.88 -14.40 3.36
N ASP A 8 -2.13 -13.62 2.61
CA ASP A 8 -0.67 -13.55 2.68
C ASP A 8 -0.22 -12.31 3.47
N GLY A 9 -0.93 -11.18 3.30
CA GLY A 9 -0.70 -10.00 4.13
C GLY A 9 -1.70 -8.88 3.96
N GLU A 10 -1.55 -7.88 4.81
CA GLU A 10 -2.45 -6.74 4.93
C GLU A 10 -1.71 -5.51 5.47
N PHE A 11 -2.19 -4.34 5.09
CA PHE A 11 -1.75 -3.07 5.64
C PHE A 11 -2.93 -2.09 5.73
N PHE A 12 -3.08 -1.42 6.86
CA PHE A 12 -4.11 -0.42 7.07
C PHE A 12 -3.47 0.89 7.52
N ASP A 13 -3.67 1.95 6.73
CA ASP A 13 -3.36 3.30 7.21
C ASP A 13 -4.41 3.74 8.23
N GLY A 14 -5.69 3.44 7.97
CA GLY A 14 -6.80 3.73 8.88
C GLY A 14 -7.86 2.63 8.87
N GLY A 15 -8.43 2.33 10.04
CA GLY A 15 -9.40 1.25 10.23
C GLY A 15 -8.76 -0.15 10.18
N GLY A 16 -9.54 -1.14 9.78
CA GLY A 16 -9.11 -2.53 9.70
C GLY A 16 -10.25 -3.47 9.29
N TRP A 17 -10.06 -4.76 9.49
CA TRP A 17 -11.14 -5.74 9.39
C TRP A 17 -12.26 -5.43 10.39
N ASN A 18 -13.51 -5.44 9.92
CA ASN A 18 -14.69 -5.25 10.77
C ASN A 18 -14.95 -6.49 11.66
N GLN A 19 -14.58 -7.66 11.16
CA GLN A 19 -14.68 -8.94 11.86
C GLN A 19 -13.31 -9.63 11.85
N LYS A 20 -13.28 -10.95 12.10
CA LYS A 20 -12.08 -11.73 11.85
C LYS A 20 -11.70 -11.65 10.38
N SER A 21 -10.41 -11.50 10.09
CA SER A 21 -9.90 -11.56 8.73
C SER A 21 -10.32 -12.87 8.07
N GLU A 22 -10.78 -12.76 6.82
CA GLU A 22 -11.12 -13.93 6.03
C GLU A 22 -9.83 -14.49 5.46
N HIS A 23 -9.36 -15.58 6.08
CA HIS A 23 -8.07 -16.18 5.77
C HIS A 23 -8.07 -16.96 4.46
N THR A 24 -9.24 -17.37 3.94
CA THR A 24 -9.30 -18.21 2.75
C THR A 24 -10.43 -17.79 1.82
N LEU A 25 -10.06 -17.44 0.58
CA LEU A 25 -10.98 -17.26 -0.52
C LEU A 25 -11.14 -18.60 -1.23
N LYS A 26 -12.30 -19.22 -1.07
CA LYS A 26 -12.57 -20.50 -1.73
C LYS A 26 -12.98 -20.30 -3.18
N SER A 27 -12.49 -21.17 -4.04
CA SER A 27 -12.88 -21.18 -5.44
C SER A 27 -14.39 -21.41 -5.57
N ASN A 28 -15.04 -20.69 -6.49
CA ASN A 28 -16.49 -20.77 -6.78
C ASN A 28 -17.45 -20.45 -5.62
N GLU A 29 -16.96 -19.93 -4.49
CA GLU A 29 -17.81 -19.44 -3.41
C GLU A 29 -17.82 -17.90 -3.40
N VAL A 30 -18.94 -17.31 -2.96
CA VAL A 30 -19.01 -15.87 -2.72
C VAL A 30 -18.49 -15.62 -1.31
N THR A 31 -17.36 -14.93 -1.23
CA THR A 31 -16.77 -14.48 0.03
C THR A 31 -17.07 -13.00 0.27
N LYS A 32 -17.38 -12.64 1.51
CA LYS A 32 -17.61 -11.25 1.92
C LYS A 32 -16.41 -10.74 2.73
N LEU A 33 -15.77 -9.69 2.24
CA LEU A 33 -14.71 -8.98 2.96
C LEU A 33 -15.31 -7.71 3.55
N GLU A 34 -15.17 -7.51 4.87
CA GLU A 34 -15.73 -6.35 5.57
C GLU A 34 -14.65 -5.60 6.33
N PHE A 35 -14.57 -4.31 6.05
CA PHE A 35 -13.58 -3.41 6.63
C PHE A 35 -14.32 -2.22 7.27
N ALA A 36 -13.88 -1.80 8.46
CA ALA A 36 -14.46 -0.69 9.19
C ALA A 36 -13.41 0.17 9.89
N CYS A 37 -13.76 1.43 10.13
CA CYS A 37 -13.02 2.33 11.01
C CYS A 37 -13.98 2.82 12.10
N ASN A 38 -13.61 2.62 13.37
CA ASN A 38 -14.39 3.08 14.52
C ASN A 38 -13.97 4.47 15.01
N ASP A 39 -12.96 5.08 14.37
CA ASP A 39 -12.53 6.44 14.67
C ASP A 39 -13.45 7.44 13.97
N ILE A 40 -14.05 8.34 14.76
CA ILE A 40 -14.99 9.35 14.26
C ILE A 40 -14.33 10.46 13.43
N PHE A 41 -13.00 10.59 13.48
CA PHE A 41 -12.23 11.60 12.75
C PHE A 41 -11.38 11.01 11.64
N ARG A 42 -11.38 9.68 11.46
CA ARG A 42 -10.62 9.02 10.40
C ARG A 42 -11.51 8.11 9.54
N GLY A 43 -11.29 8.17 8.24
CA GLY A 43 -11.86 7.20 7.33
C GLY A 43 -11.13 5.86 7.40
N ILE A 44 -11.51 4.95 6.51
CA ILE A 44 -10.83 3.68 6.33
C ILE A 44 -9.93 3.73 5.11
N GLN A 45 -8.74 3.18 5.20
CA GLN A 45 -7.82 3.04 4.08
C GLN A 45 -6.88 1.87 4.34
N GLY A 46 -6.76 0.99 3.35
CA GLY A 46 -5.88 -0.15 3.45
C GLY A 46 -5.75 -0.93 2.16
N LEU A 47 -4.99 -2.00 2.27
CA LEU A 47 -4.72 -2.96 1.22
C LEU A 47 -4.60 -4.35 1.84
N VAL A 48 -4.99 -5.37 1.08
CA VAL A 48 -4.85 -6.77 1.46
C VAL A 48 -4.46 -7.57 0.23
N TRP A 49 -3.72 -8.65 0.43
CA TRP A 49 -3.36 -9.55 -0.65
C TRP A 49 -3.38 -11.02 -0.21
N TYR A 50 -3.76 -11.84 -1.17
CA TYR A 50 -3.90 -13.28 -1.06
C TYR A 50 -2.98 -13.94 -2.07
N VAL A 51 -2.55 -15.15 -1.75
CA VAL A 51 -1.74 -16.00 -2.62
C VAL A 51 -2.43 -17.34 -2.81
N SER A 52 -2.28 -17.94 -3.99
CA SER A 52 -2.78 -19.26 -4.32
C SER A 52 -2.26 -20.33 -3.37
N GLU A 53 -3.15 -21.10 -2.74
CA GLU A 53 -2.83 -22.00 -1.64
C GLU A 53 -1.84 -23.12 -2.04
N LYS A 54 -1.92 -23.62 -3.28
CA LYS A 54 -1.13 -24.78 -3.72
C LYS A 54 0.14 -24.36 -4.45
N SER A 55 0.03 -23.40 -5.36
CA SER A 55 1.15 -22.99 -6.22
C SER A 55 2.01 -21.88 -5.61
N LEU A 56 1.45 -21.07 -4.70
CA LEU A 56 2.09 -19.89 -4.11
C LEU A 56 2.64 -18.87 -5.13
N ASP A 57 2.05 -18.84 -6.33
CA ASP A 57 2.55 -18.04 -7.47
C ASP A 57 1.49 -17.10 -8.07
N THR A 58 0.23 -17.22 -7.67
CA THR A 58 -0.87 -16.43 -8.23
C THR A 58 -1.47 -15.58 -7.12
N TYR A 59 -1.53 -14.28 -7.33
CA TYR A 59 -1.94 -13.34 -6.30
C TYR A 59 -3.31 -12.74 -6.58
N PHE A 60 -3.98 -12.34 -5.53
CA PHE A 60 -5.15 -11.48 -5.59
C PHE A 60 -4.95 -10.37 -4.57
N SER A 61 -4.90 -9.13 -5.03
CA SER A 61 -4.71 -7.97 -4.17
C SER A 61 -5.78 -6.93 -4.42
N LEU A 62 -6.11 -6.17 -3.38
CA LEU A 62 -7.00 -5.04 -3.48
C LEU A 62 -6.53 -3.90 -2.59
N VAL A 63 -6.86 -2.69 -3.01
CA VAL A 63 -6.62 -1.45 -2.29
C VAL A 63 -7.93 -0.69 -2.19
N PHE A 64 -8.14 0.01 -1.08
CA PHE A 64 -9.37 0.75 -0.87
C PHE A 64 -9.18 1.93 0.08
N SER A 65 -10.01 2.95 -0.11
CA SER A 65 -10.17 4.05 0.82
C SER A 65 -11.63 4.50 0.83
N ASN A 66 -12.16 4.79 2.02
CA ASN A 66 -13.42 5.50 2.20
C ASN A 66 -13.21 6.58 3.27
N PRO A 67 -12.74 7.78 2.87
CA PRO A 67 -12.43 8.87 3.77
C PRO A 67 -13.71 9.55 4.30
N ILE A 68 -13.61 10.27 5.42
CA ILE A 68 -14.73 11.10 5.93
C ILE A 68 -15.08 12.22 4.96
N ALA A 69 -14.06 12.80 4.33
CA ALA A 69 -14.19 13.86 3.34
C ALA A 69 -13.34 13.52 2.13
N GLY A 70 -13.91 13.68 0.93
CA GLY A 70 -13.27 13.34 -0.34
C GLY A 70 -13.97 12.18 -1.03
N ASN A 71 -13.30 11.61 -2.03
CA ASN A 71 -13.84 10.49 -2.80
C ASN A 71 -13.26 9.18 -2.28
N ALA A 72 -14.10 8.17 -2.18
CA ALA A 72 -13.64 6.81 -1.97
C ALA A 72 -12.84 6.33 -3.18
N THR A 73 -11.85 5.47 -2.94
CA THR A 73 -11.01 4.85 -3.97
C THR A 73 -11.06 3.34 -3.83
N PHE A 74 -10.93 2.64 -4.96
CA PHE A 74 -10.86 1.18 -4.98
C PHE A 74 -10.13 0.71 -6.22
N ASN A 75 -9.28 -0.30 -6.06
CA ASN A 75 -8.76 -1.06 -7.18
C ASN A 75 -8.40 -2.48 -6.76
N ALA A 76 -8.29 -3.38 -7.72
CA ALA A 76 -7.94 -4.77 -7.46
C ALA A 76 -7.22 -5.41 -8.64
N TRP A 77 -6.43 -6.44 -8.34
CA TRP A 77 -5.63 -7.20 -9.30
C TRP A 77 -5.71 -8.68 -8.95
N ALA A 78 -5.75 -9.54 -9.97
CA ALA A 78 -5.62 -10.97 -9.85
C ALA A 78 -4.61 -11.48 -10.90
N GLY A 79 -3.75 -12.41 -10.52
CA GLY A 79 -2.60 -12.85 -11.32
C GLY A 79 -1.29 -12.28 -10.77
N PRO A 80 -0.43 -11.67 -11.60
CA PRO A 80 0.78 -11.01 -11.13
C PRO A 80 0.43 -9.78 -10.28
N PRO A 81 0.95 -9.65 -9.05
CA PRO A 81 0.65 -8.51 -8.19
C PRO A 81 1.29 -7.22 -8.73
N PRO A 82 0.80 -6.02 -8.38
CA PRO A 82 1.55 -4.79 -8.64
C PRO A 82 2.94 -4.83 -7.98
N ALA A 83 3.92 -4.12 -8.55
CA ALA A 83 5.28 -4.08 -8.00
C ALA A 83 5.31 -3.46 -6.59
N GLU A 84 4.56 -2.37 -6.38
CA GLU A 84 4.48 -1.66 -5.11
C GLU A 84 3.01 -1.41 -4.73
N LEU A 85 2.41 -2.37 -4.02
CA LEU A 85 0.98 -2.31 -3.68
C LEU A 85 0.62 -1.09 -2.80
N LEU A 86 1.56 -0.62 -1.97
CA LEU A 86 1.37 0.60 -1.19
C LEU A 86 1.28 1.84 -2.07
N GLN A 87 2.12 1.95 -3.10
CA GLN A 87 2.05 3.05 -4.06
C GLN A 87 0.71 3.04 -4.80
N GLU A 88 0.25 1.87 -5.21
CA GLU A 88 -1.06 1.68 -5.85
C GLU A 88 -2.22 2.10 -4.92
N MET A 89 -2.11 1.86 -3.62
CA MET A 89 -3.11 2.33 -2.65
C MET A 89 -3.23 3.86 -2.64
N TRP A 90 -2.10 4.57 -2.68
CA TRP A 90 -2.10 6.04 -2.72
C TRP A 90 -2.51 6.61 -4.08
N ALA A 91 -2.29 5.86 -5.16
CA ALA A 91 -2.64 6.26 -6.53
C ALA A 91 -4.01 5.74 -6.99
N ALA A 92 -4.74 5.02 -6.15
CA ALA A 92 -5.98 4.34 -6.52
C ALA A 92 -7.02 5.33 -7.08
N PRO A 93 -7.71 4.98 -8.19
CA PRO A 93 -8.71 5.84 -8.78
C PRO A 93 -9.94 5.98 -7.89
N ALA A 94 -10.63 7.12 -8.02
CA ALA A 94 -11.92 7.33 -7.38
C ALA A 94 -12.93 6.29 -7.86
N VAL A 95 -13.75 5.80 -6.92
CA VAL A 95 -14.83 4.85 -7.20
C VAL A 95 -15.88 5.53 -8.10
N PRO A 96 -16.16 4.98 -9.30
CA PRO A 96 -17.16 5.54 -10.19
C PRO A 96 -18.58 5.24 -9.68
N GLU A 97 -19.53 6.14 -9.91
CA GLU A 97 -20.92 5.97 -9.44
C GLU A 97 -21.60 4.73 -10.04
N LYS A 98 -21.26 4.39 -11.30
CA LYS A 98 -21.88 3.32 -12.07
C LYS A 98 -20.90 2.68 -13.05
N GLY A 99 -21.25 1.47 -13.48
CA GLY A 99 -20.56 0.75 -14.54
C GLY A 99 -19.66 -0.36 -14.01
N VAL A 100 -19.45 -1.36 -14.87
CA VAL A 100 -18.51 -2.45 -14.59
C VAL A 100 -17.12 -1.98 -14.99
N GLN A 101 -16.17 -2.13 -14.06
CA GLN A 101 -14.76 -1.89 -14.30
C GLN A 101 -14.11 -3.21 -14.67
N VAL A 102 -13.47 -3.24 -15.85
CA VAL A 102 -12.67 -4.38 -16.32
C VAL A 102 -11.32 -3.82 -16.78
N PRO A 103 -10.43 -3.43 -15.87
CA PRO A 103 -9.14 -2.89 -16.26
C PRO A 103 -8.32 -3.95 -17.02
N PRO A 104 -7.73 -3.60 -18.16
CA PRO A 104 -6.96 -4.55 -18.96
C PRO A 104 -5.76 -5.07 -18.16
N GLY A 105 -5.55 -6.38 -18.18
CA GLY A 105 -4.40 -7.02 -17.54
C GLY A 105 -4.49 -7.17 -16.02
N MET A 106 -5.60 -6.78 -15.38
CA MET A 106 -5.77 -6.91 -13.92
C MET A 106 -6.44 -8.21 -13.48
N GLY A 107 -6.82 -9.11 -14.40
CA GLY A 107 -7.37 -10.43 -14.08
C GLY A 107 -8.67 -10.44 -13.26
N CYS A 108 -9.30 -9.28 -13.05
CA CYS A 108 -10.51 -9.15 -12.28
C CYS A 108 -11.47 -8.14 -12.92
N ALA A 109 -12.74 -8.23 -12.52
CA ALA A 109 -13.77 -7.26 -12.84
C ALA A 109 -14.51 -6.89 -11.57
N TRP A 110 -14.89 -5.62 -11.44
CA TRP A 110 -15.62 -5.18 -10.27
C TRP A 110 -16.62 -4.08 -10.60
N ASN A 111 -17.63 -3.91 -9.76
CA ASN A 111 -18.59 -2.83 -9.90
C ASN A 111 -19.12 -2.40 -8.54
N VAL A 112 -19.51 -1.13 -8.45
CA VAL A 112 -20.21 -0.60 -7.28
C VAL A 112 -21.65 -1.06 -7.32
N ILE A 113 -22.13 -1.58 -6.20
CA ILE A 113 -23.52 -1.98 -5.98
C ILE A 113 -24.25 -0.89 -5.19
N GLU A 114 -23.57 -0.31 -4.20
CA GLU A 114 -24.11 0.72 -3.32
C GLU A 114 -22.97 1.67 -2.90
N GLN A 115 -23.27 2.97 -2.88
CA GLN A 115 -22.33 4.01 -2.47
C GLN A 115 -23.05 4.98 -1.53
N GLY A 116 -22.62 5.01 -0.28
CA GLY A 116 -23.08 5.92 0.77
C GLY A 116 -22.08 5.93 1.90
N ASN A 117 -22.54 5.90 3.15
CA ASN A 117 -21.66 5.72 4.31
C ASN A 117 -20.93 4.36 4.29
N VAL A 118 -21.57 3.37 3.65
CA VAL A 118 -21.00 2.07 3.35
C VAL A 118 -20.90 1.94 1.83
N ILE A 119 -19.80 1.39 1.35
CA ILE A 119 -19.58 1.14 -0.07
C ILE A 119 -19.57 -0.37 -0.29
N HIS A 120 -20.48 -0.85 -1.13
CA HIS A 120 -20.56 -2.25 -1.50
C HIS A 120 -19.99 -2.43 -2.91
N ILE A 121 -18.90 -3.18 -3.01
CA ILE A 121 -18.24 -3.51 -4.27
C ILE A 121 -18.40 -5.01 -4.51
N ARG A 122 -18.92 -5.36 -5.68
CA ARG A 122 -18.92 -6.73 -6.16
C ARG A 122 -17.68 -6.92 -7.01
N LEU A 123 -16.86 -7.92 -6.68
CA LEU A 123 -15.65 -8.27 -7.40
C LEU A 123 -15.73 -9.72 -7.90
N ILE A 124 -15.19 -9.95 -9.09
CA ILE A 124 -15.09 -11.25 -9.75
C ILE A 124 -13.64 -11.42 -10.19
N ILE A 125 -13.01 -12.51 -9.76
CA ILE A 125 -11.73 -12.98 -10.27
C ILE A 125 -11.99 -13.78 -11.56
N LEU A 126 -11.28 -13.46 -12.64
CA LEU A 126 -11.47 -14.10 -13.95
C LEU A 126 -10.73 -15.46 -14.00
N ALA A 127 -11.22 -16.41 -14.81
CA ALA A 127 -10.80 -17.81 -14.78
C ALA A 127 -9.36 -18.09 -15.29
N GLU A 128 -8.77 -17.13 -16.01
CA GLU A 128 -7.44 -17.27 -16.62
C GLU A 128 -6.48 -16.25 -15.99
N LEU A 129 -5.85 -16.66 -14.89
CA LEU A 129 -4.83 -15.87 -14.21
C LEU A 129 -3.44 -16.32 -14.64
N SER A 130 -2.56 -15.35 -14.90
CA SER A 130 -1.14 -15.62 -15.12
C SER A 130 -0.43 -15.76 -13.77
N ALA A 131 0.45 -16.75 -13.66
CA ALA A 131 1.38 -16.84 -12.54
C ALA A 131 2.32 -15.63 -12.50
N MET A 132 2.73 -15.25 -11.30
CA MET A 132 3.74 -14.23 -11.05
C MET A 132 5.10 -14.70 -11.56
N ASP A 133 5.78 -13.86 -12.34
CA ASP A 133 7.18 -14.07 -12.72
C ASP A 133 8.09 -13.40 -11.68
N PRO A 134 8.86 -14.18 -10.88
CA PRO A 134 9.76 -13.64 -9.88
C PRO A 134 10.80 -12.66 -10.43
N SER A 135 11.15 -12.77 -11.72
CA SER A 135 12.14 -11.89 -12.35
C SER A 135 11.62 -10.48 -12.63
N ALA A 136 10.29 -10.29 -12.64
CA ALA A 136 9.65 -8.98 -12.80
C ALA A 136 9.69 -8.13 -11.51
N TYR A 137 10.09 -8.71 -10.37
CA TYR A 137 10.13 -8.06 -9.05
C TYR A 137 11.53 -8.17 -8.47
N PRO A 138 12.53 -7.47 -9.05
CA PRO A 138 13.87 -7.49 -8.50
C PRO A 138 13.87 -6.87 -7.08
N PRO A 139 14.67 -7.40 -6.14
CA PRO A 139 14.80 -6.79 -4.82
C PRO A 139 15.30 -5.35 -4.99
N THR A 140 14.69 -4.42 -4.25
CA THR A 140 15.21 -3.06 -4.19
C THR A 140 16.58 -3.09 -3.53
N PRO A 141 17.60 -2.45 -4.11
CA PRO A 141 18.88 -2.32 -3.43
C PRO A 141 18.65 -1.57 -2.11
N ASP A 142 19.13 -2.14 -1.00
CA ASP A 142 19.08 -1.50 0.31
C ASP A 142 19.67 -0.09 0.20
N VAL A 143 18.84 0.93 0.46
CA VAL A 143 19.29 2.30 0.62
C VAL A 143 19.86 2.44 2.05
N THR A 144 20.82 1.58 2.40
CA THR A 144 21.67 1.73 3.58
C THR A 144 23.13 1.87 3.15
N SER A 145 23.36 2.70 2.15
CA SER A 145 24.67 3.33 1.98
C SER A 145 24.54 4.77 2.44
N PRO A 146 25.11 5.16 3.60
CA PRO A 146 25.25 6.57 3.92
C PRO A 146 26.03 7.21 2.78
N VAL A 147 25.40 8.14 2.08
CA VAL A 147 26.11 9.07 1.20
C VAL A 147 27.10 9.80 2.10
N SER A 148 28.34 9.34 2.10
CA SER A 148 29.46 10.06 2.72
C SER A 148 29.45 11.45 2.10
N PRO A 149 29.32 12.55 2.86
CA PRO A 149 29.39 13.87 2.28
C PRO A 149 30.81 14.03 1.73
N ALA A 150 30.94 13.90 0.41
CA ALA A 150 32.12 14.31 -0.30
C ALA A 150 32.31 15.80 0.03
N LYS A 151 33.38 16.05 0.78
CA LYS A 151 33.90 17.34 1.22
C LYS A 151 33.98 18.28 0.01
N VAL A 152 32.96 19.11 -0.19
CA VAL A 152 33.04 20.21 -1.16
C VAL A 152 33.89 21.29 -0.52
N GLU A 153 35.11 21.38 -1.02
CA GLU A 153 36.12 22.36 -0.72
C GLU A 153 35.58 23.77 -1.05
N VAL A 154 35.49 24.61 -0.03
CA VAL A 154 35.03 25.99 -0.11
C VAL A 154 36.17 26.84 -0.67
N GLU A 155 36.04 27.31 -1.91
CA GLU A 155 36.92 28.35 -2.47
C GLU A 155 36.40 29.75 -2.05
N PRO A 156 37.25 30.63 -1.48
CA PRO A 156 36.81 31.91 -0.92
C PRO A 156 36.74 33.02 -1.98
N GLN A 157 35.61 33.72 -2.06
CA GLN A 157 35.52 35.02 -2.75
C GLN A 157 35.04 36.13 -1.81
N PRO A 158 35.50 37.39 -2.02
CA PRO A 158 35.72 38.34 -0.94
C PRO A 158 34.52 39.23 -0.58
N GLN A 159 34.64 39.77 0.63
CA GLN A 159 33.75 40.64 1.39
C GLN A 159 33.11 41.81 0.61
N GLN A 160 31.80 41.97 0.77
CA GLN A 160 31.18 43.31 0.80
C GLN A 160 30.35 43.48 2.07
N VAL A 161 30.74 44.51 2.80
CA VAL A 161 30.22 45.00 4.08
C VAL A 161 29.03 45.90 3.81
N PHE A 162 27.89 45.70 4.48
CA PHE A 162 27.01 46.77 4.95
C PHE A 162 26.25 46.32 6.20
N SER A 163 26.45 47.08 7.29
CA SER A 163 25.76 47.06 8.60
C SER A 163 24.25 47.36 8.44
N ASP A 164 23.31 47.09 9.36
CA ASP A 164 23.35 47.13 10.83
C ASP A 164 22.06 46.52 11.45
N SER A 165 22.18 45.96 12.67
CA SER A 165 21.18 45.77 13.78
C SER A 165 19.82 45.06 13.52
N THR A 166 19.33 44.07 14.29
CA THR A 166 19.37 43.82 15.75
C THR A 166 19.18 42.32 16.06
N ALA A 167 19.86 41.82 17.10
CA ALA A 167 19.89 40.43 17.56
C ALA A 167 18.66 40.02 18.40
N ILE A 168 18.15 38.79 18.17
CA ILE A 168 17.51 37.94 19.20
C ILE A 168 17.94 36.47 18.94
N VAL A 169 18.27 35.79 20.04
CA VAL A 169 18.97 34.50 20.24
C VAL A 169 18.18 33.28 19.73
N PRO A 170 18.81 32.22 19.17
CA PRO A 170 18.13 30.97 18.85
C PRO A 170 18.09 30.01 20.06
N VAL A 171 16.90 29.50 20.40
CA VAL A 171 16.72 28.35 21.29
C VAL A 171 16.61 27.10 20.41
N ALA A 172 17.40 26.08 20.76
CA ALA A 172 17.58 24.84 20.01
C ALA A 172 16.28 24.02 19.82
N PRO A 173 16.15 23.26 18.72
CA PRO A 173 15.06 22.32 18.52
C PRO A 173 15.28 21.04 19.34
N SER A 174 14.20 20.55 19.97
CA SER A 174 14.12 19.25 20.62
C SER A 174 14.07 18.13 19.58
N THR A 175 14.98 17.18 19.75
CA THR A 175 15.19 15.98 18.95
C THR A 175 14.11 14.92 19.27
N GLU A 176 13.08 14.80 18.43
CA GLU A 176 12.12 13.68 18.48
C GLU A 176 11.59 13.29 17.06
N GLU A 177 12.46 13.29 16.03
CA GLU A 177 12.06 12.89 14.67
C GLU A 177 12.70 11.59 14.15
N GLU A 178 13.53 10.89 14.94
CA GLU A 178 14.33 9.76 14.43
C GLU A 178 13.66 8.37 14.60
N GLU A 179 12.66 8.22 15.49
CA GLU A 179 11.94 6.95 15.66
C GLU A 179 10.75 6.75 14.71
N ALA A 180 10.18 7.83 14.15
CA ALA A 180 9.05 7.69 13.23
C ALA A 180 9.49 7.13 11.87
N ALA A 181 10.61 7.62 11.33
CA ALA A 181 11.09 7.27 9.99
C ALA A 181 11.47 5.79 9.84
N THR A 182 12.15 5.23 10.84
CA THR A 182 12.56 3.81 10.85
C THR A 182 11.39 2.84 10.95
N GLY A 183 10.30 3.26 11.62
CA GLY A 183 9.03 2.53 11.65
C GLY A 183 8.36 2.48 10.28
N VAL A 184 8.31 3.60 9.55
CA VAL A 184 7.70 3.65 8.22
C VAL A 184 8.50 2.82 7.21
N GLU A 185 9.83 2.86 7.26
CA GLU A 185 10.70 2.09 6.35
C GLU A 185 10.59 0.58 6.57
N LYS A 186 10.47 0.13 7.82
CA LYS A 186 10.25 -1.30 8.14
C LYS A 186 8.84 -1.79 7.79
N ILE A 187 7.88 -0.88 7.69
CA ILE A 187 6.52 -1.17 7.22
C ILE A 187 6.49 -1.17 5.68
N LEU A 188 7.20 -0.24 5.03
CA LEU A 188 7.35 -0.16 3.58
C LEU A 188 7.91 -1.47 2.99
N SER A 189 8.88 -2.08 3.67
CA SER A 189 9.44 -3.37 3.28
C SER A 189 8.52 -4.57 3.51
N SER A 190 7.46 -4.47 4.34
CA SER A 190 6.56 -5.60 4.62
C SER A 190 5.35 -5.68 3.69
N THR A 191 5.18 -4.74 2.77
CA THR A 191 4.01 -4.65 1.87
C THR A 191 4.19 -5.39 0.55
N ARG A 192 5.30 -6.12 0.39
CA ARG A 192 5.56 -6.94 -0.80
C ARG A 192 5.26 -8.42 -0.51
N PRO A 193 4.75 -9.18 -1.49
CA PRO A 193 4.36 -10.57 -1.28
C PRO A 193 5.53 -11.58 -1.16
N ARG A 194 6.63 -11.25 -0.47
CA ARG A 194 7.80 -12.16 -0.36
C ARG A 194 8.65 -12.04 0.91
N ASP A 195 8.50 -11.00 1.71
CA ASP A 195 9.44 -10.73 2.82
C ASP A 195 9.30 -11.64 4.06
N VAL A 196 8.36 -12.59 4.06
CA VAL A 196 8.21 -13.58 5.14
C VAL A 196 9.29 -14.67 5.11
N PHE A 197 9.98 -14.87 3.98
CA PHE A 197 10.96 -15.95 3.84
C PHE A 197 12.39 -15.61 4.31
N ASP A 198 12.72 -14.35 4.59
CA ASP A 198 14.06 -13.94 5.07
C ASP A 198 14.20 -13.94 6.60
N GLY A 199 13.17 -14.36 7.33
CA GLY A 199 13.11 -14.32 8.80
C GLY A 199 13.40 -15.63 9.55
N VAL A 200 13.96 -16.66 8.92
CA VAL A 200 14.34 -17.90 9.61
C VAL A 200 15.82 -18.22 9.37
N GLY A 201 16.65 -17.71 10.28
CA GLY A 201 18.01 -18.18 10.55
C GLY A 201 18.14 -18.55 12.02
#